data_AF-A0A7X9VZX8-F1
#
_entry.id   AF-A0A7X9VZX8-F1
#
_cell.length_a   1.000
_cell.length_b   1.000
_cell.length_c   1.000
_cell.angle_alpha   90.00
_cell.angle_beta   90.00
_cell.angle_gamma   90.00
#
_symmetry.space_group_name_H-M   'P 1'
#
loop_
_entity.id
_entity.type
_entity.pdbx_description
1 polymer ?
#
loop_
_entity_poly.entity_id
_entity_poly.type
_entity_poly.pdbx_seq_one_letter_code
_entity_poly.pdbx_strand_id
1 'polypeptide(L)'
;MIRRNDVLRATHTWMMAGAIAVAPLACPGPTWAQVPPDEVARAFRQEVSPALVLPDDERERYANLALQALQAAGIILLGPQYVLVVDRHVKVQAAMLFWMRLGAPSLYIGAAPVSTGRIGRFDHFETPMGVFAHNLNNPDFRAEGTKNANGILGYGAKGMRVYDFGWQQARQGWTKEGVSTMRLQMHATDPYQLETRLGTPQSKGCIRIPATLNQLIDRLGLLDADYELAADLVSTPWVLRRDRTPVYGAGRYLIVVETLRDTRPAWSPAPSAVKGTP
;
A
#
# COMPACT_ATOMS: atom_id res chain seq x y z
N MET A 1 -38.75 60.34 74.73
CA MET A 1 -39.81 59.33 74.87
C MET A 1 -39.73 58.41 73.66
N ILE A 2 -39.65 57.11 73.91
CA ILE A 2 -39.39 55.96 73.02
C ILE A 2 -40.40 55.95 71.83
N ARG A 3 -40.02 55.71 70.56
CA ARG A 3 -39.91 54.36 69.95
C ARG A 3 -39.17 54.36 68.60
N ARG A 4 -38.36 53.30 68.45
CA ARG A 4 -37.80 52.71 67.22
C ARG A 4 -38.91 52.25 66.26
N ASN A 5 -38.61 52.18 64.96
CA ASN A 5 -39.14 51.15 64.06
C ASN A 5 -38.17 50.92 62.87
N ASP A 6 -37.40 49.85 63.02
CA ASP A 6 -37.06 48.77 62.09
C ASP A 6 -36.82 49.05 60.60
N VAL A 7 -35.55 48.87 60.25
CA VAL A 7 -35.00 48.66 58.91
C VAL A 7 -35.14 47.17 58.55
N LEU A 8 -35.96 46.84 57.56
CA LEU A 8 -35.96 45.52 56.92
C LEU A 8 -34.87 45.46 55.85
N ARG A 9 -33.78 44.74 56.15
CA ARG A 9 -32.76 44.33 55.16
C ARG A 9 -33.26 43.09 54.42
N ALA A 10 -33.48 43.18 53.12
CA ALA A 10 -33.68 42.02 52.25
C ALA A 10 -32.32 41.39 51.93
N THR A 11 -32.07 40.20 52.47
CA THR A 11 -30.90 39.37 52.14
C THR A 11 -31.12 38.69 50.77
N HIS A 12 -30.29 39.02 49.79
CA HIS A 12 -30.20 38.27 48.54
C HIS A 12 -29.37 37.00 48.77
N THR A 13 -30.04 35.86 48.84
CA THR A 13 -29.39 34.54 48.87
C THR A 13 -28.97 34.17 47.45
N TRP A 14 -27.67 34.21 47.17
CA TRP A 14 -27.11 33.66 45.94
C TRP A 14 -27.11 32.13 46.05
N MET A 15 -28.02 31.46 45.32
CA MET A 15 -27.92 30.03 45.07
C MET A 15 -26.79 29.80 44.05
N MET A 16 -25.62 29.43 44.54
CA MET A 16 -24.56 28.87 43.70
C MET A 16 -25.00 27.48 43.23
N ALA A 17 -25.47 27.38 41.99
CA ALA A 17 -25.64 26.10 41.32
C ALA A 17 -24.25 25.51 41.05
N GLY A 18 -23.84 24.55 41.88
CA GLY A 18 -22.61 23.78 41.65
C GLY A 18 -22.77 22.94 40.39
N ALA A 19 -22.08 23.33 39.31
CA ALA A 19 -21.96 22.51 38.12
C ALA A 19 -21.08 21.29 38.46
N ILE A 20 -21.70 20.12 38.60
CA ILE A 20 -20.99 18.85 38.66
C ILE A 20 -20.47 18.57 37.24
N ALA A 21 -19.20 18.88 37.01
CA ALA A 21 -18.48 18.46 35.81
C ALA A 21 -18.25 16.94 35.89
N VAL A 22 -19.14 16.16 35.29
CA VAL A 22 -18.89 14.74 35.03
C VAL A 22 -17.88 14.66 33.89
N ALA A 23 -16.60 14.54 34.23
CA ALA A 23 -15.58 14.19 33.25
C ALA A 23 -15.87 12.77 32.75
N PRO A 24 -16.05 12.54 31.44
CA PRO A 24 -16.18 11.18 30.93
C PRO A 24 -14.86 10.46 31.20
N LEU A 25 -14.91 9.41 32.04
CA LEU A 25 -13.86 8.41 32.12
C LEU A 25 -13.77 7.76 30.74
N ALA A 26 -12.85 8.25 29.91
CA ALA A 26 -12.44 7.55 28.72
C ALA A 26 -11.74 6.27 29.18
N CYS A 27 -12.45 5.15 29.18
CA CYS A 27 -11.83 3.85 29.23
C CYS A 27 -10.95 3.73 27.99
N PRO A 28 -9.60 3.65 28.11
CA PRO A 28 -8.80 3.25 26.98
C PRO A 28 -9.21 1.81 26.66
N GLY A 29 -9.99 1.63 25.60
CA GLY A 29 -10.15 0.31 24.99
C GLY A 29 -8.76 -0.27 24.71
N PRO A 30 -8.60 -1.60 24.63
CA PRO A 30 -7.31 -2.18 24.31
C PRO A 30 -6.80 -1.54 23.02
N THR A 31 -5.75 -0.72 23.13
CA THR A 31 -5.04 -0.22 21.97
C THR A 31 -4.20 -1.39 21.54
N TRP A 32 -4.66 -2.13 20.52
CA TRP A 32 -3.87 -3.21 19.98
C TRP A 32 -2.58 -2.57 19.50
N ALA A 33 -1.44 -3.00 20.03
CA ALA A 33 -0.16 -2.42 19.68
C ALA A 33 0.06 -2.61 18.18
N GLN A 34 -0.15 -1.53 17.43
CA GLN A 34 0.05 -1.54 15.99
C GLN A 34 1.55 -1.48 15.71
N VAL A 35 1.98 -2.20 14.66
CA VAL A 35 3.40 -2.29 14.31
C VAL A 35 3.90 -0.92 13.83
N PRO A 36 4.93 -0.32 14.48
CA PRO A 36 5.47 0.98 14.09
C PRO A 36 6.37 0.89 12.84
N PRO A 37 6.62 2.00 12.13
CA PRO A 37 7.36 1.97 10.86
C PRO A 37 8.80 1.48 10.92
N ASP A 38 9.50 1.65 12.04
CA ASP A 38 10.86 1.13 12.22
C ASP A 38 10.89 -0.41 12.31
N GLU A 39 9.85 -1.01 12.91
CA GLU A 39 9.67 -2.45 12.96
C GLU A 39 9.27 -3.00 11.60
N VAL A 40 8.43 -2.29 10.83
CA VAL A 40 8.14 -2.65 9.43
C VAL A 40 9.41 -2.63 8.57
N ALA A 41 10.25 -1.60 8.70
CA ALA A 41 11.52 -1.54 7.98
C ALA A 41 12.48 -2.68 8.39
N ARG A 42 12.44 -3.11 9.66
CA ARG A 42 13.20 -4.28 10.14
C ARG A 42 12.68 -5.58 9.54
N ALA A 43 11.36 -5.79 9.58
CA ALA A 43 10.69 -6.95 8.99
C ALA A 43 10.95 -7.02 7.49
N PHE A 44 10.86 -5.90 6.77
CA PHE A 44 11.18 -5.85 5.34
C PHE A 44 12.59 -6.37 5.06
N ARG A 45 13.61 -5.87 5.77
CA ARG A 45 15.01 -6.30 5.59
C ARG A 45 15.24 -7.78 5.91
N GLN A 46 14.44 -8.36 6.81
CA GLN A 46 14.59 -9.75 7.24
C GLN A 46 13.81 -10.73 6.36
N GLU A 47 12.64 -10.32 5.87
CA GLU A 47 11.66 -11.23 5.25
C GLU A 47 11.65 -11.11 3.72
N VAL A 48 11.92 -9.92 3.15
CA VAL A 48 11.75 -9.69 1.71
C VAL A 48 13.00 -10.08 0.94
N SER A 49 12.82 -10.99 -0.02
CA SER A 49 13.82 -11.42 -0.98
C SER A 49 13.15 -11.79 -2.32
N PRO A 50 13.71 -11.36 -3.47
CA PRO A 50 14.84 -10.44 -3.59
C PRO A 50 14.47 -9.01 -3.14
N ALA A 51 15.42 -8.33 -2.51
CA ALA A 51 15.31 -6.92 -2.14
C ALA A 51 16.31 -6.06 -2.95
N LEU A 52 15.96 -4.79 -3.17
CA LEU A 52 16.81 -3.79 -3.82
C LEU A 52 17.33 -2.79 -2.80
N VAL A 53 18.54 -2.31 -3.02
CA VAL A 53 19.19 -1.29 -2.18
C VAL A 53 19.27 0.01 -2.96
N LEU A 54 18.33 0.92 -2.69
CA LEU A 54 18.33 2.26 -3.30
C LEU A 54 19.36 3.16 -2.59
N PRO A 55 20.14 3.96 -3.34
CA PRO A 55 20.89 5.08 -2.78
C PRO A 55 19.94 6.19 -2.27
N ASP A 56 20.42 7.07 -1.41
CA ASP A 56 19.57 8.02 -0.69
C ASP A 56 18.89 9.06 -1.60
N ASP A 57 19.57 9.53 -2.65
CA ASP A 57 19.02 10.43 -3.66
C ASP A 57 17.83 9.79 -4.40
N GLU A 58 17.90 8.49 -4.68
CA GLU A 58 16.80 7.74 -5.29
C GLU A 58 15.62 7.56 -4.34
N ARG A 59 15.89 7.34 -3.04
CA ARG A 59 14.82 7.29 -2.02
C ARG A 59 14.07 8.61 -1.95
N GLU A 60 14.79 9.72 -1.91
CA GLU A 60 14.21 11.06 -1.92
C GLU A 60 13.44 11.34 -3.22
N ARG A 61 14.02 11.00 -4.37
CA ARG A 61 13.38 11.20 -5.68
C ARG A 61 12.06 10.45 -5.79
N TYR A 62 11.99 9.18 -5.38
CA TYR A 62 10.74 8.42 -5.41
C TYR A 62 9.73 8.86 -4.35
N ALA A 63 10.18 9.29 -3.17
CA ALA A 63 9.30 9.90 -2.18
C ALA A 63 8.62 11.17 -2.75
N ASN A 64 9.38 12.02 -3.43
CA ASN A 64 8.86 13.23 -4.08
C ASN A 64 7.90 12.91 -5.23
N LEU A 65 8.23 11.91 -6.07
CA LEU A 65 7.33 11.46 -7.13
C LEU A 65 5.99 10.94 -6.59
N ALA A 66 6.02 10.21 -5.47
CA ALA A 66 4.81 9.72 -4.83
C ALA A 66 3.95 10.86 -4.27
N LEU A 67 4.56 11.84 -3.59
CA LEU A 67 3.86 13.02 -3.10
C LEU A 67 3.24 13.84 -4.24
N GLN A 68 3.98 14.04 -5.34
CA GLN A 68 3.47 14.72 -6.54
C GLN A 68 2.32 13.95 -7.18
N ALA A 69 2.40 12.62 -7.27
CA ALA A 69 1.33 11.80 -7.81
C ALA A 69 0.04 11.87 -6.97
N LEU A 70 0.17 11.82 -5.63
CA LEU A 70 -0.95 12.02 -4.71
C LEU A 70 -1.57 13.41 -4.87
N GLN A 71 -0.74 14.46 -4.93
CA GLN A 71 -1.21 15.83 -5.12
C GLN A 71 -1.92 16.01 -6.46
N ALA A 72 -1.35 15.48 -7.56
CA ALA A 72 -1.96 15.55 -8.89
C ALA A 72 -3.29 14.79 -8.96
N ALA A 73 -3.45 13.73 -8.16
CA ALA A 73 -4.71 13.01 -8.00
C ALA A 73 -5.71 13.70 -7.05
N GLY A 74 -5.37 14.87 -6.49
CA GLY A 74 -6.20 15.58 -5.53
C GLY A 74 -6.33 14.89 -4.16
N ILE A 75 -5.39 14.00 -3.83
CA ILE A 75 -5.40 13.22 -2.60
C ILE A 75 -4.59 13.94 -1.52
N ILE A 76 -5.25 14.25 -0.41
CA ILE A 76 -4.62 14.79 0.80
C ILE A 76 -4.48 13.66 1.81
N LEU A 77 -3.28 13.47 2.35
CA LEU A 77 -3.04 12.51 3.43
C LEU A 77 -3.69 13.00 4.72
N LEU A 78 -4.80 12.39 5.11
CA LEU A 78 -5.53 12.70 6.35
C LEU A 78 -4.81 12.22 7.62
N GLY A 79 -3.81 11.36 7.46
CA GLY A 79 -2.99 10.82 8.52
C GLY A 79 -1.76 10.11 7.94
N PRO A 80 -0.84 9.67 8.82
CA PRO A 80 0.29 8.86 8.38
C PRO A 80 -0.20 7.57 7.72
N GLN A 81 0.37 7.22 6.57
CA GLN A 81 0.05 5.96 5.91
C GLN A 81 1.19 5.39 5.07
N TYR A 82 1.17 4.08 4.84
CA TYR A 82 2.04 3.44 3.86
C TYR A 82 1.56 3.69 2.43
N VAL A 83 2.52 3.77 1.50
CA VAL A 83 2.26 3.88 0.06
C VAL A 83 3.25 2.98 -0.67
N LEU A 84 2.74 2.18 -1.60
CA LEU A 84 3.58 1.37 -2.48
C LEU A 84 3.74 2.07 -3.83
N VAL A 85 4.98 2.39 -4.20
CA VAL A 85 5.32 3.05 -5.45
C VAL A 85 5.93 2.02 -6.39
N VAL A 86 5.46 1.92 -7.62
CA VAL A 86 5.96 1.03 -8.65
C VAL A 86 6.47 1.86 -9.82
N ASP A 87 7.75 1.70 -10.15
CA ASP A 87 8.31 2.25 -11.38
C ASP A 87 8.21 1.20 -12.50
N ARG A 88 7.28 1.45 -13.42
CA ARG A 88 7.03 0.56 -14.57
C ARG A 88 8.02 0.73 -15.71
N HIS A 89 8.97 1.67 -15.63
CA HIS A 89 9.91 1.89 -16.71
C HIS A 89 10.72 0.62 -17.00
N VAL A 90 10.93 0.31 -18.27
CA VAL A 90 11.54 -0.97 -18.71
C VAL A 90 12.97 -1.19 -18.21
N LYS A 91 13.66 -0.10 -17.84
CA LYS A 91 15.01 -0.12 -17.27
C LYS A 91 15.04 -0.06 -15.74
N VAL A 92 13.89 0.07 -15.07
CA VAL A 92 13.81 0.15 -13.60
C VAL A 92 13.10 -1.07 -13.03
N GLN A 93 11.78 -1.20 -13.23
CA GLN A 93 11.00 -2.37 -12.77
C GLN A 93 11.19 -2.65 -11.27
N ALA A 94 10.85 -1.67 -10.43
CA ALA A 94 11.00 -1.78 -8.98
C ALA A 94 9.72 -1.33 -8.25
N ALA A 95 9.46 -1.94 -7.10
CA ALA A 95 8.50 -1.47 -6.11
C ALA A 95 9.25 -0.92 -4.90
N MET A 96 8.81 0.22 -4.38
CA MET A 96 9.37 0.91 -3.22
C MET A 96 8.24 1.19 -2.22
N LEU A 97 8.44 0.80 -0.97
CA LEU A 97 7.51 1.03 0.11
C LEU A 97 7.96 2.23 0.95
N PHE A 98 7.04 3.16 1.17
CA PHE A 98 7.26 4.33 2.00
C PHE A 98 6.18 4.44 3.08
N TRP A 99 6.54 5.03 4.21
CA TRP A 99 5.60 5.53 5.19
C TRP A 99 5.60 7.06 5.13
N MET A 100 4.44 7.65 4.85
CA MET A 100 4.29 9.07 4.55
C MET A 100 3.36 9.74 5.55
N ARG A 101 3.65 11.00 5.89
CA ARG A 101 2.81 11.84 6.72
C ARG A 101 2.84 13.27 6.22
N LEU A 102 1.74 14.00 6.40
CA LEU A 102 1.65 15.39 5.99
C LEU A 102 2.66 16.25 6.76
N GLY A 103 3.40 17.11 6.05
CA GLY A 103 4.30 18.09 6.66
C GLY A 103 5.60 17.51 7.25
N ALA A 104 5.96 16.26 6.93
CA ALA A 104 7.23 15.70 7.36
C ALA A 104 7.89 14.83 6.28
N PRO A 105 9.20 14.54 6.42
CA PRO A 105 9.89 13.65 5.50
C PRO A 105 9.27 12.26 5.46
N SER A 106 9.17 11.70 4.25
CA SER A 106 8.77 10.31 4.02
C SER A 106 9.85 9.37 4.55
N LEU A 107 9.43 8.30 5.24
CA LEU A 107 10.32 7.24 5.69
C LEU A 107 10.38 6.13 4.64
N TYR A 108 11.58 5.83 4.14
CA TYR A 108 11.82 4.68 3.26
C TYR A 108 11.82 3.37 4.06
N ILE A 109 11.04 2.39 3.61
CA ILE A 109 10.90 1.09 4.26
C ILE A 109 11.76 0.03 3.55
N GLY A 110 11.68 -0.01 2.22
CA GLY A 110 12.39 -1.01 1.42
C GLY A 110 11.95 -1.02 -0.04
N ALA A 111 12.63 -1.82 -0.85
CA ALA A 111 12.33 -1.98 -2.26
C ALA A 111 12.58 -3.41 -2.74
N ALA A 112 11.88 -3.81 -3.80
CA ALA A 112 12.00 -5.12 -4.41
C ALA A 112 11.83 -5.02 -5.94
N PRO A 113 12.41 -5.93 -6.74
CA PRO A 113 12.18 -5.94 -8.17
C PRO A 113 10.74 -6.39 -8.47
N VAL A 114 10.17 -5.87 -9.55
CA VAL A 114 8.84 -6.26 -10.03
C VAL A 114 8.87 -6.62 -11.51
N SER A 115 7.79 -7.20 -12.01
CA SER A 115 7.53 -7.26 -13.44
C SER A 115 6.18 -6.66 -13.76
N THR A 116 6.19 -5.57 -14.52
CA THR A 116 4.99 -4.93 -15.04
C THR A 116 4.64 -5.43 -16.43
N GLY A 117 3.56 -4.87 -16.97
CA GLY A 117 3.02 -5.16 -18.29
C GLY A 117 4.00 -4.86 -19.41
N ARG A 118 4.09 -5.78 -20.38
CA ARG A 118 4.94 -5.66 -21.57
C ARG A 118 4.09 -5.63 -22.83
N ILE A 119 4.03 -4.49 -23.50
CA ILE A 119 3.36 -4.37 -24.80
C ILE A 119 4.05 -5.16 -25.93
N GLY A 120 3.34 -5.32 -27.05
CA GLY A 120 3.86 -5.93 -28.28
C GLY A 120 3.40 -7.36 -28.55
N ARG A 121 2.41 -7.84 -27.78
CA ARG A 121 1.67 -9.09 -28.04
C ARG A 121 0.18 -8.83 -27.81
N PHE A 122 -0.68 -9.59 -28.48
CA PHE A 122 -2.11 -9.56 -28.21
C PHE A 122 -2.38 -9.87 -26.73
N ASP A 123 -3.31 -9.15 -26.09
CA ASP A 123 -3.69 -9.31 -24.68
C ASP A 123 -2.55 -8.99 -23.68
N HIS A 124 -1.63 -8.09 -24.04
CA HIS A 124 -0.55 -7.63 -23.17
C HIS A 124 -0.50 -6.12 -23.02
N PHE A 125 -0.98 -5.63 -21.89
CA PHE A 125 -1.06 -4.20 -21.62
C PHE A 125 0.24 -3.66 -21.02
N GLU A 126 0.50 -2.37 -21.24
CA GLU A 126 1.40 -1.58 -20.42
C GLU A 126 0.69 -1.27 -19.11
N THR A 127 1.28 -1.62 -17.96
CA THR A 127 0.65 -1.34 -16.65
C THR A 127 0.35 0.15 -16.52
N PRO A 128 -0.90 0.60 -16.30
CA PRO A 128 -1.25 2.02 -16.34
C PRO A 128 -0.53 2.82 -15.24
N MET A 129 -0.21 4.08 -15.54
CA MET A 129 0.32 5.03 -14.55
C MET A 129 -0.82 5.69 -13.78
N GLY A 130 -0.54 6.13 -12.54
CA GLY A 130 -1.51 6.85 -11.72
C GLY A 130 -1.48 6.45 -10.25
N VAL A 131 -2.48 6.93 -9.52
CA VAL A 131 -2.73 6.55 -8.12
C VAL A 131 -3.99 5.68 -8.08
N PHE A 132 -3.86 4.47 -7.55
CA PHE A 132 -4.92 3.48 -7.50
C PHE A 132 -5.27 3.17 -6.05
N ALA A 133 -6.54 3.36 -5.70
CA ALA A 133 -7.04 3.07 -4.36
C ALA A 133 -7.25 1.56 -4.18
N HIS A 134 -6.77 1.02 -3.07
CA HIS A 134 -7.06 -0.32 -2.60
C HIS A 134 -8.21 -0.26 -1.60
N ASN A 135 -9.38 -0.76 -2.00
CA ASN A 135 -10.62 -0.70 -1.23
C ASN A 135 -11.54 -1.89 -1.57
N LEU A 136 -12.68 -1.97 -0.89
CA LEU A 136 -13.61 -3.08 -1.00
C LEU A 136 -14.50 -3.07 -2.27
N ASN A 137 -14.46 -2.00 -3.09
CA ASN A 137 -15.22 -1.96 -4.34
C ASN A 137 -14.70 -2.96 -5.37
N ASN A 138 -13.43 -3.33 -5.24
CA ASN A 138 -12.76 -4.33 -6.07
C ASN A 138 -12.18 -5.38 -5.12
N PRO A 139 -12.99 -6.39 -4.72
CA PRO A 139 -12.57 -7.31 -3.68
C PRO A 139 -11.40 -8.16 -4.15
N ASP A 140 -10.43 -8.27 -3.27
CA ASP A 140 -9.28 -9.13 -3.43
C ASP A 140 -9.67 -10.60 -3.30
N PHE A 141 -8.74 -11.47 -3.71
CA PHE A 141 -8.88 -12.91 -3.55
C PHE A 141 -7.54 -13.58 -3.24
N ARG A 142 -7.60 -14.89 -3.02
CA ARG A 142 -6.45 -15.74 -2.67
C ARG A 142 -6.11 -16.65 -3.84
N ALA A 143 -4.83 -16.74 -4.16
CA ALA A 143 -4.33 -17.65 -5.18
C ALA A 143 -4.66 -19.11 -4.81
N GLU A 144 -5.16 -19.88 -5.76
CA GLU A 144 -5.43 -21.30 -5.56
C GLU A 144 -4.13 -22.13 -5.51
N GLY A 145 -3.05 -21.62 -6.12
CA GLY A 145 -1.77 -22.32 -6.22
C GLY A 145 -1.76 -23.43 -7.28
N THR A 146 -2.61 -23.30 -8.30
CA THR A 146 -2.70 -24.25 -9.41
C THR A 146 -1.72 -23.88 -10.54
N LYS A 147 -1.11 -24.90 -11.14
CA LYS A 147 -0.25 -24.74 -12.31
C LYS A 147 -1.11 -24.61 -13.57
N ASN A 148 -0.78 -23.64 -14.43
CA ASN A 148 -1.39 -23.55 -15.75
C ASN A 148 -0.79 -24.59 -16.72
N ALA A 149 -1.22 -24.58 -17.99
CA ALA A 149 -0.74 -25.50 -19.03
C ALA A 149 0.79 -25.46 -19.26
N ASN A 150 1.46 -24.38 -18.86
CA ASN A 150 2.92 -24.24 -18.92
C ASN A 150 3.62 -24.65 -17.62
N GLY A 151 2.90 -25.25 -16.67
CA GLY A 151 3.43 -25.63 -15.36
C GLY A 151 3.66 -24.45 -14.41
N ILE A 152 3.16 -23.25 -14.73
CA ILE A 152 3.42 -22.00 -13.99
C ILE A 152 2.32 -21.72 -12.98
N LEU A 153 2.72 -21.34 -11.76
CA LEU A 153 1.84 -20.79 -10.72
C LEU A 153 1.55 -19.30 -11.00
N GLY A 154 0.49 -18.99 -11.76
CA GLY A 154 0.22 -17.65 -12.28
C GLY A 154 0.19 -16.54 -11.22
N TYR A 155 -0.60 -16.75 -10.16
CA TYR A 155 -0.71 -15.85 -9.00
C TYR A 155 0.21 -16.23 -7.83
N GLY A 156 1.21 -17.08 -8.10
CA GLY A 156 2.11 -17.63 -7.09
C GLY A 156 1.53 -18.82 -6.33
N ALA A 157 2.16 -19.15 -5.20
CA ALA A 157 1.78 -20.28 -4.37
C ALA A 157 0.36 -20.12 -3.77
N LYS A 158 -0.22 -21.23 -3.32
CA LYS A 158 -1.55 -21.24 -2.69
C LYS A 158 -1.61 -20.27 -1.52
N GLY A 159 -2.68 -19.49 -1.44
CA GLY A 159 -2.94 -18.54 -0.37
C GLY A 159 -2.27 -17.17 -0.53
N MET A 160 -1.45 -16.95 -1.56
CA MET A 160 -0.93 -15.60 -1.86
C MET A 160 -2.09 -14.63 -2.12
N ARG A 161 -1.92 -13.39 -1.68
CA ARG A 161 -2.92 -12.34 -1.88
C ARG A 161 -2.86 -11.82 -3.31
N VAL A 162 -4.01 -11.67 -3.95
CA VAL A 162 -4.15 -10.90 -5.18
C VAL A 162 -4.87 -9.60 -4.83
N TYR A 163 -4.14 -8.49 -4.93
CA TYR A 163 -4.65 -7.15 -4.71
C TYR A 163 -5.30 -6.65 -6.00
N ASP A 164 -6.59 -6.33 -5.96
CA ASP A 164 -7.36 -5.93 -7.13
C ASP A 164 -7.68 -4.42 -7.09
N PHE A 165 -7.16 -3.69 -8.07
CA PHE A 165 -7.29 -2.24 -8.19
C PHE A 165 -8.36 -1.85 -9.22
N GLY A 166 -9.21 -2.79 -9.62
CA GLY A 166 -10.33 -2.51 -10.49
C GLY A 166 -10.00 -2.49 -11.98
N TRP A 167 -11.01 -2.08 -12.75
CA TRP A 167 -10.91 -1.88 -14.19
C TRP A 167 -10.24 -0.54 -14.50
N GLN A 168 -9.20 -0.57 -15.32
CA GLN A 168 -8.38 0.58 -15.68
C GLN A 168 -8.23 0.69 -17.20
N GLN A 169 -8.10 1.91 -17.71
CA GLN A 169 -7.70 2.14 -19.10
C GLN A 169 -6.20 1.99 -19.23
N ALA A 170 -5.75 1.14 -20.16
CA ALA A 170 -4.32 0.91 -20.36
C ALA A 170 -3.97 0.81 -21.84
N ARG A 171 -2.75 1.22 -22.16
CA ARG A 171 -2.20 1.08 -23.51
C ARG A 171 -1.89 -0.38 -23.77
N GLN A 172 -2.42 -0.89 -24.87
CA GLN A 172 -2.33 -2.27 -25.29
C GLN A 172 -1.13 -2.48 -26.23
N GLY A 173 -0.87 -1.51 -27.11
CA GLY A 173 0.32 -1.52 -27.97
C GLY A 173 0.30 -2.53 -29.13
N TRP A 174 -0.83 -3.21 -29.37
CA TRP A 174 -1.06 -4.05 -30.56
C TRP A 174 -2.10 -3.47 -31.55
N THR A 175 -2.66 -2.29 -31.29
CA THR A 175 -3.42 -1.50 -32.28
C THR A 175 -2.93 -0.05 -32.30
N LYS A 176 -3.21 0.68 -33.40
CA LYS A 176 -2.69 2.03 -33.67
C LYS A 176 -3.09 3.07 -32.63
N GLU A 177 -4.30 2.99 -32.10
CA GLU A 177 -4.86 3.88 -31.06
C GLU A 177 -4.96 3.18 -29.70
N GLY A 178 -4.32 2.01 -29.56
CA GLY A 178 -4.75 0.95 -28.66
C GLY A 178 -4.70 1.26 -27.19
N VAL A 179 -5.77 1.88 -26.68
CA VAL A 179 -6.17 1.90 -25.29
C VAL A 179 -7.38 0.97 -25.15
N SER A 180 -7.36 0.10 -24.14
CA SER A 180 -8.50 -0.75 -23.82
C SER A 180 -8.56 -0.97 -22.31
N THR A 181 -9.73 -1.39 -21.85
CA THR A 181 -9.99 -1.68 -20.46
C THR A 181 -9.30 -2.98 -20.05
N MET A 182 -8.54 -2.95 -18.95
CA MET A 182 -7.93 -4.13 -18.33
C MET A 182 -8.17 -4.13 -16.82
N ARG A 183 -8.06 -5.29 -16.17
CA ARG A 183 -8.12 -5.39 -14.71
C ARG A 183 -6.71 -5.20 -14.14
N LEU A 184 -6.48 -4.13 -13.38
CA LEU A 184 -5.19 -3.91 -12.73
C LEU A 184 -5.11 -4.73 -11.45
N GLN A 185 -4.12 -5.63 -11.38
CA GLN A 185 -3.89 -6.47 -10.22
C GLN A 185 -2.41 -6.47 -9.85
N MET A 186 -2.13 -6.57 -8.55
CA MET A 186 -0.79 -6.85 -8.02
C MET A 186 -0.81 -8.19 -7.30
N HIS A 187 0.17 -9.05 -7.59
CA HIS A 187 0.21 -10.40 -7.01
C HIS A 187 1.63 -10.99 -6.99
N ALA A 188 1.83 -11.98 -6.14
CA ALA A 188 3.04 -12.82 -6.16
C ALA A 188 3.16 -13.56 -7.51
N THR A 189 4.36 -13.95 -7.91
CA THR A 189 4.57 -14.80 -9.10
C THR A 189 5.00 -16.22 -8.72
N ASP A 190 5.20 -17.08 -9.72
CA ASP A 190 5.74 -18.42 -9.49
C ASP A 190 7.13 -18.32 -8.83
N PRO A 191 7.29 -18.73 -7.56
CA PRO A 191 8.52 -18.55 -6.81
C PRO A 191 9.66 -19.42 -7.35
N TYR A 192 9.35 -20.47 -8.12
CA TYR A 192 10.30 -21.43 -8.62
C TYR A 192 10.81 -21.06 -10.02
N GLN A 193 9.94 -20.49 -10.87
CA GLN A 193 10.25 -20.29 -12.29
C GLN A 193 10.32 -18.83 -12.72
N LEU A 194 9.54 -17.95 -12.09
CA LEU A 194 9.32 -16.60 -12.59
C LEU A 194 9.83 -15.50 -11.67
N GLU A 195 10.03 -15.78 -10.38
CA GLU A 195 10.54 -14.81 -9.42
C GLU A 195 11.97 -14.35 -9.76
N THR A 196 12.80 -15.26 -10.28
CA THR A 196 14.15 -14.95 -10.80
C THR A 196 14.14 -14.03 -12.02
N ARG A 197 12.98 -13.79 -12.63
CA ARG A 197 12.82 -12.92 -13.82
C ARG A 197 12.25 -11.53 -13.49
N LEU A 198 11.94 -11.26 -12.22
CA LEU A 198 11.56 -9.92 -11.76
C LEU A 198 12.68 -8.91 -12.07
N GLY A 199 12.32 -7.66 -12.32
CA GLY A 199 13.23 -6.62 -12.81
C GLY A 199 13.14 -6.37 -14.33
N THR A 200 12.24 -7.08 -15.02
CA THR A 200 11.92 -6.86 -16.45
C THR A 200 10.40 -6.86 -16.70
N PRO A 201 9.90 -6.11 -17.70
CA PRO A 201 8.49 -6.16 -18.09
C PRO A 201 8.17 -7.52 -18.71
N GLN A 202 7.30 -8.28 -18.04
CA GLN A 202 7.03 -9.68 -18.39
C GLN A 202 5.61 -10.11 -18.01
N SER A 203 4.72 -9.17 -17.73
CA SER A 203 3.32 -9.45 -17.43
C SER A 203 2.39 -9.07 -18.59
N LYS A 204 1.13 -9.48 -18.49
CA LYS A 204 0.05 -9.07 -19.40
C LYS A 204 -0.60 -7.72 -19.01
N GLY A 205 -0.05 -7.01 -18.02
CA GLY A 205 -0.60 -5.74 -17.52
C GLY A 205 -0.61 -5.64 -16.01
N CYS A 206 -0.59 -6.78 -15.30
CA CYS A 206 -0.50 -6.85 -13.84
C CYS A 206 0.89 -6.44 -13.32
N ILE A 207 0.99 -6.28 -12.00
CA ILE A 207 2.25 -6.05 -11.29
C ILE A 207 2.61 -7.32 -10.54
N ARG A 208 3.65 -8.01 -11.01
CA ARG A 208 4.17 -9.21 -10.34
C ARG A 208 5.24 -8.80 -9.34
N ILE A 209 5.10 -9.25 -8.10
CA ILE A 209 6.03 -8.99 -6.99
C ILE A 209 6.62 -10.31 -6.45
N PRO A 210 7.71 -10.27 -5.66
CA PRO A 210 8.20 -11.45 -4.95
C PRO A 210 7.13 -12.03 -4.01
N ALA A 211 7.14 -13.35 -3.82
CA ALA A 211 6.23 -14.01 -2.89
C ALA A 211 6.40 -13.49 -1.44
N THR A 212 7.64 -13.23 -1.04
CA THR A 212 7.98 -12.70 0.28
C THR A 212 7.48 -11.27 0.50
N LEU A 213 7.53 -10.40 -0.51
CA LEU A 213 6.94 -9.06 -0.44
C LEU A 213 5.41 -9.14 -0.30
N ASN A 214 4.77 -10.04 -1.06
CA ASN A 214 3.33 -10.27 -0.94
C ASN A 214 2.94 -10.68 0.50
N GLN A 215 3.67 -11.65 1.07
CA GLN A 215 3.46 -12.11 2.44
C GLN A 215 3.65 -10.99 3.47
N LEU A 216 4.68 -10.14 3.32
CA LEU A 216 4.89 -8.99 4.20
C LEU A 216 3.70 -8.02 4.15
N ILE A 217 3.29 -7.60 2.95
CA ILE A 217 2.16 -6.67 2.76
C ILE A 217 0.88 -7.24 3.37
N ASP A 218 0.64 -8.53 3.16
CA ASP A 218 -0.56 -9.25 3.61
C ASP A 218 -0.59 -9.51 5.12
N ARG A 219 0.55 -9.90 5.71
CA ARG A 219 0.64 -10.15 7.16
C ARG A 219 0.56 -8.86 7.96
N LEU A 220 1.12 -7.77 7.44
CA LEU A 220 1.16 -6.48 8.12
C LEU A 220 0.00 -5.54 7.73
N GLY A 221 -0.85 -5.92 6.78
CA GLY A 221 -1.94 -5.09 6.29
C GLY A 221 -1.45 -3.76 5.72
N LEU A 222 -0.28 -3.75 5.05
CA LEU A 222 0.40 -2.52 4.63
C LEU A 222 -0.43 -1.65 3.66
N LEU A 223 -1.36 -2.25 2.93
CA LEU A 223 -2.28 -1.56 2.01
C LEU A 223 -3.75 -1.71 2.43
N ASP A 224 -4.03 -2.22 3.62
CA ASP A 224 -5.35 -2.75 3.97
C ASP A 224 -6.22 -1.77 4.79
N ALA A 225 -5.98 -0.46 4.72
CA ALA A 225 -6.65 0.48 5.63
C ALA A 225 -8.19 0.39 5.59
N ASP A 226 -8.78 0.22 4.41
CA ASP A 226 -10.23 0.08 4.26
C ASP A 226 -10.72 -1.34 4.62
N TYR A 227 -9.87 -2.36 4.44
CA TYR A 227 -10.17 -3.73 4.84
C TYR A 227 -10.15 -3.91 6.37
N GLU A 228 -9.17 -3.30 7.05
CA GLU A 228 -9.10 -3.29 8.51
C GLU A 228 -10.25 -2.49 9.11
N LEU A 229 -10.58 -1.34 8.51
CA LEU A 229 -11.77 -0.57 8.93
C LEU A 229 -13.05 -1.40 8.82
N ALA A 230 -13.23 -2.17 7.74
CA ALA A 230 -14.38 -3.06 7.61
C ALA A 230 -14.33 -4.25 8.56
N ALA A 231 -13.15 -4.76 8.89
CA ALA A 231 -12.98 -5.81 9.88
C ALA A 231 -13.39 -5.35 11.28
N ASP A 232 -13.10 -4.09 11.63
CA ASP A 232 -13.44 -3.48 12.91
C ASP A 232 -14.92 -3.06 13.00
N LEU A 233 -15.49 -2.55 11.91
CA LEU A 233 -16.84 -1.94 11.93
C LEU A 233 -17.97 -2.84 11.43
N VAL A 234 -17.68 -3.83 10.59
CA VAL A 234 -18.72 -4.62 9.90
C VAL A 234 -18.53 -6.11 10.15
N SER A 235 -17.51 -6.68 9.53
CA SER A 235 -17.15 -8.09 9.65
C SER A 235 -15.79 -8.29 9.01
N THR A 236 -14.95 -9.15 9.59
CA THR A 236 -13.63 -9.45 9.04
C THR A 236 -13.75 -10.02 7.62
N PRO A 237 -13.28 -9.32 6.57
CA PRO A 237 -13.30 -9.84 5.21
C PRO A 237 -12.53 -11.15 5.14
N TRP A 238 -13.13 -12.18 4.52
CA TRP A 238 -12.59 -13.55 4.46
C TRP A 238 -11.17 -13.61 3.90
N VAL A 239 -10.83 -12.64 3.05
CA VAL A 239 -9.56 -12.57 2.37
C VAL A 239 -8.45 -12.15 3.33
N LEU A 240 -8.72 -11.43 4.44
CA LEU A 240 -7.68 -11.06 5.43
C LEU A 240 -7.13 -12.29 6.15
N ARG A 241 -5.82 -12.29 6.42
CA ARG A 241 -5.22 -13.39 7.19
C ARG A 241 -5.72 -13.35 8.64
N ARG A 242 -5.84 -14.53 9.24
CA ARG A 242 -6.21 -14.66 10.66
C ARG A 242 -5.05 -14.32 11.61
N ASP A 243 -3.82 -14.54 11.17
CA ASP A 243 -2.57 -14.28 11.89
C ASP A 243 -1.94 -12.93 11.52
N ARG A 244 -2.69 -12.01 10.90
CA ARG A 244 -2.17 -10.68 10.54
C ARG A 244 -1.92 -9.83 11.80
N THR A 245 -0.99 -8.90 11.68
CA THR A 245 -0.68 -7.89 12.70
C THR A 245 -0.67 -6.52 12.02
N PRO A 246 -1.84 -5.86 11.96
CA PRO A 246 -1.97 -4.61 11.21
C PRO A 246 -1.04 -3.51 11.73
N VAL A 247 -0.46 -2.78 10.79
CA VAL A 247 0.46 -1.67 11.07
C VAL A 247 -0.25 -0.40 11.50
N TYR A 248 0.50 0.49 12.16
CA TYR A 248 0.03 1.86 12.37
C TYR A 248 0.07 2.62 11.04
N GLY A 249 -1.06 3.21 10.66
CA GLY A 249 -1.18 3.91 9.39
C GLY A 249 -1.14 2.96 8.19
N ALA A 250 -1.98 1.92 8.18
CA ALA A 250 -2.19 1.11 6.98
C ALA A 250 -2.46 2.01 5.75
N GLY A 251 -1.89 1.63 4.61
CA GLY A 251 -1.98 2.35 3.35
C GLY A 251 -3.29 2.14 2.61
N ARG A 252 -3.53 2.98 1.60
CA ARG A 252 -4.65 2.85 0.65
C ARG A 252 -4.24 2.89 -0.81
N TYR A 253 -2.98 3.19 -1.09
CA TYR A 253 -2.59 3.62 -2.43
C TYR A 253 -1.43 2.81 -2.99
N LEU A 254 -1.66 2.26 -4.18
CA LEU A 254 -0.63 1.89 -5.12
C LEU A 254 -0.41 3.08 -6.06
N ILE A 255 0.84 3.49 -6.23
CA ILE A 255 1.22 4.54 -7.17
C ILE A 255 2.09 3.91 -8.25
N VAL A 256 1.72 4.09 -9.52
CA VAL A 256 2.53 3.64 -10.66
C VAL A 256 3.09 4.86 -11.39
N VAL A 257 4.42 4.93 -11.48
CA VAL A 257 5.18 6.00 -12.14
C VAL A 257 6.05 5.42 -13.25
N GLU A 258 6.57 6.30 -14.11
CA GLU A 258 7.56 5.95 -15.13
C GLU A 258 8.65 7.02 -15.18
N THR A 259 9.88 6.66 -14.80
CA THR A 259 10.97 7.65 -14.65
C THR A 259 11.83 7.85 -15.89
N LEU A 260 11.45 7.29 -17.05
CA LEU A 260 12.06 7.49 -18.37
C LEU A 260 13.60 7.51 -18.35
N ARG A 261 14.22 6.39 -17.95
CA ARG A 261 15.68 6.30 -17.83
C ARG A 261 16.37 6.02 -19.17
N ASP A 262 17.50 6.68 -19.42
CA ASP A 262 18.37 6.37 -20.56
C ASP A 262 19.21 5.10 -20.34
N THR A 263 19.62 4.83 -19.10
CA THR A 263 20.38 3.63 -18.73
C THR A 263 19.72 2.93 -17.56
N ARG A 264 19.98 1.62 -17.42
CA ARG A 264 19.53 0.87 -16.26
C ARG A 264 20.37 1.27 -15.05
N PRO A 265 19.77 1.75 -13.94
CA PRO A 265 20.53 2.13 -12.77
C PRO A 265 21.12 0.89 -12.09
N ALA A 266 22.31 1.04 -11.49
CA ALA A 266 23.01 -0.06 -10.82
C ALA A 266 22.21 -0.67 -9.65
N TRP A 267 21.37 0.12 -8.99
CA TRP A 267 20.53 -0.33 -7.88
C TRP A 267 19.32 -1.18 -8.30
N SER A 268 18.96 -1.16 -9.59
CA SER A 268 17.94 -2.05 -10.16
C SER A 268 18.50 -2.86 -11.34
N PRO A 269 19.39 -3.82 -11.06
CA PRO A 269 20.01 -4.63 -12.10
C PRO A 269 18.95 -5.48 -12.81
N ALA A 270 19.24 -5.84 -14.06
CA ALA A 270 18.42 -6.82 -14.74
C ALA A 270 18.56 -8.17 -14.02
N PRO A 271 17.51 -9.01 -13.99
CA PRO A 271 17.63 -10.38 -13.50
C PRO A 271 18.78 -11.08 -14.25
N SER A 272 19.66 -11.74 -13.49
CA SER A 272 20.77 -12.48 -14.08
C SER A 272 20.22 -13.53 -15.03
N ALA A 273 20.70 -13.55 -16.28
CA ALA A 273 20.35 -14.63 -17.20
C ALA A 273 20.89 -15.92 -16.59
N VAL A 274 19.98 -16.78 -16.09
CA VAL A 274 20.34 -18.17 -15.81
C VAL A 274 20.81 -18.72 -17.16
N LYS A 275 22.11 -19.03 -17.29
CA LYS A 275 22.62 -19.82 -18.40
C LYS A 275 21.97 -21.19 -18.29
N GLY A 276 20.81 -21.35 -18.89
CA GLY A 276 20.26 -22.67 -19.19
C GLY A 276 21.19 -23.29 -20.22
N THR A 277 21.94 -24.30 -19.81
CA THR A 277 22.57 -25.22 -20.75
C THR A 277 21.44 -25.84 -21.59
N PRO A 278 21.56 -25.87 -22.93
CA PRO A 278 20.54 -26.44 -23.81
C PRO A 278 20.23 -27.90 -23.49
#